data_AF-A0AA93B8D5-F1
#
_entry.id   AF-A0AA93B8D5-F1
#
_cell.length_a   1.000
_cell.length_b   1.000
_cell.length_c   1.000
_cell.angle_alpha   90.00
_cell.angle_beta   90.00
_cell.angle_gamma   90.00
#
_symmetry.space_group_name_H-M   'P 1'
#
loop_
_entity.id
_entity.type
_entity.pdbx_description
1 polymer ?
#
loop_
_entity_poly.entity_id
_entity_poly.type
_entity_poly.pdbx_seq_one_letter_code
_entity_poly.pdbx_strand_id
1 'polypeptide(L)'
;MPSPEKYQECQTGFEKVMDSLLKSKKMTLVESRKYEEDVIHDNRILGFREGVAVLDVCADKKEFYWSDFKENEIHNQPFCKVIIDNRPNKGFLFVEESRIFGGKRGQDKVVALLRDNINRVANQYGWNMVISAKLPPGDFFDAVAERIKAGYKPKAVVFSFPRHQTLSDAPYSFVKQFQMQHSFMECINARKFHARYETDPGEQLHLDKANRDIAMLVNLCSKEDYGIKVYYWKGPCTSSRSLKRTKVKISDVEIVALVNGDAVCCDCHGDSRFALINSLDVILDDLKGYDDEVI
;
A
#
# COMPACT_ATOMS: atom_id res chain seq x y z
N MET A 1 6.50 21.69 -2.93
CA MET A 1 6.11 21.46 -1.51
C MET A 1 7.09 22.17 -0.59
N PRO A 2 6.66 22.57 0.61
CA PRO A 2 7.28 23.70 1.27
C PRO A 2 8.48 23.33 2.16
N SER A 3 9.27 24.33 2.58
CA SER A 3 10.44 24.23 3.45
C SER A 3 10.23 23.35 4.70
N PRO A 4 11.30 22.83 5.35
CA PRO A 4 11.21 21.99 6.55
C PRO A 4 10.33 22.56 7.68
N GLU A 5 10.22 23.89 7.77
CA GLU A 5 9.36 24.61 8.72
C GLU A 5 7.87 24.40 8.42
N LYS A 6 7.46 24.50 7.16
CA LYS A 6 6.07 24.24 6.73
C LYS A 6 5.70 22.75 6.75
N TYR A 7 6.67 21.83 6.62
CA TYR A 7 6.43 20.39 6.84
C TYR A 7 5.89 20.14 8.25
N GLN A 8 6.46 20.78 9.28
CA GLN A 8 6.03 20.61 10.68
C GLN A 8 4.65 21.21 10.95
N GLU A 9 4.29 22.30 10.28
CA GLU A 9 2.98 22.97 10.42
C GLU A 9 1.82 22.11 9.88
N CYS A 10 2.07 21.27 8.87
CA CYS A 10 1.04 20.46 8.22
C CYS A 10 0.82 19.07 8.85
N GLN A 11 1.55 18.70 9.91
CA GLN A 11 1.44 17.37 10.53
C GLN A 11 0.22 17.26 11.45
N THR A 12 -0.53 16.14 11.34
CA THR A 12 -1.50 15.77 12.36
C THR A 12 -0.81 15.16 13.59
N GLY A 13 -1.58 14.80 14.61
CA GLY A 13 -1.04 14.08 15.77
C GLY A 13 -0.40 12.74 15.39
N PHE A 14 -0.92 12.07 14.36
CA PHE A 14 -0.40 10.77 13.92
C PHE A 14 0.98 10.89 13.27
N GLU A 15 1.17 11.82 12.33
CA GLU A 15 2.48 12.00 11.67
C GLU A 15 3.55 12.38 12.70
N LYS A 16 3.21 13.18 13.74
CA LYS A 16 4.16 13.53 14.81
C LYS A 16 4.62 12.31 15.62
N VAL A 17 3.70 11.41 15.95
CA VAL A 17 4.03 10.16 16.66
C VAL A 17 4.87 9.24 15.77
N MET A 18 4.51 9.12 14.49
CA MET A 18 5.29 8.36 13.52
C MET A 18 6.69 8.93 13.32
N ASP A 19 6.84 10.25 13.17
CA ASP A 19 8.13 10.94 13.08
C ASP A 19 9.00 10.65 14.31
N SER A 20 8.41 10.63 15.51
CA SER A 20 9.15 10.29 16.73
C SER A 20 9.69 8.86 16.69
N LEU A 21 8.93 7.91 16.13
CA LEU A 21 9.40 6.53 15.95
C LEU A 21 10.50 6.45 14.88
N LEU A 22 10.32 7.16 13.77
CA LEU A 22 11.22 7.13 12.62
C LEU A 22 12.51 7.95 12.81
N LYS A 23 12.54 8.90 13.77
CA LYS A 23 13.77 9.59 14.17
C LYS A 23 14.69 8.74 15.05
N SER A 24 14.19 7.63 15.59
CA SER A 24 15.01 6.72 16.38
C SER A 24 16.02 5.98 15.49
N LYS A 25 17.06 5.38 16.08
CA LYS A 25 18.03 4.56 15.31
C LYS A 25 17.49 3.17 14.96
N LYS A 26 16.51 2.69 15.71
CA LYS A 26 15.93 1.34 15.62
C LYS A 26 14.54 1.32 16.24
N MET A 27 13.72 0.37 15.80
CA MET A 27 12.40 0.13 16.38
C MET A 27 12.35 -1.29 16.96
N THR A 28 11.63 -1.49 18.06
CA THR A 28 11.40 -2.85 18.55
C THR A 28 10.40 -3.55 17.62
N LEU A 29 10.88 -4.50 16.82
CA LEU A 29 10.05 -5.28 15.91
C LEU A 29 9.84 -6.69 16.48
N VAL A 30 8.67 -6.93 17.04
CA VAL A 30 8.30 -8.23 17.61
C VAL A 30 7.29 -8.95 16.71
N GLU A 31 7.60 -10.19 16.33
CA GLU A 31 6.68 -11.13 15.71
C GLU A 31 6.09 -12.02 16.80
N SER A 32 4.80 -11.84 17.11
CA SER A 32 4.12 -12.71 18.06
C SER A 32 3.70 -14.01 17.41
N ARG A 33 4.13 -15.14 17.97
CA ARG A 33 3.85 -16.48 17.45
C ARG A 33 2.87 -17.21 18.33
N LYS A 34 1.90 -17.88 17.70
CA LYS A 34 0.88 -18.63 18.44
C LYS A 34 1.54 -19.89 19.02
N TYR A 35 1.59 -20.00 20.34
CA TYR A 35 2.16 -21.14 21.09
C TYR A 35 3.70 -21.25 21.06
N GLU A 36 4.40 -20.21 20.62
CA GLU A 36 5.86 -20.12 20.67
C GLU A 36 6.27 -18.80 21.35
N GLU A 37 7.55 -18.66 21.69
CA GLU A 37 8.08 -17.39 22.16
C GLU A 37 8.04 -16.34 21.06
N ASP A 38 7.84 -15.08 21.47
CA ASP A 38 7.90 -13.91 20.60
C ASP A 38 9.30 -13.79 19.99
N VAL A 39 9.36 -13.56 18.68
CA VAL A 39 10.63 -13.37 17.97
C VAL A 39 10.89 -11.88 17.81
N ILE A 40 12.07 -11.44 18.25
CA ILE A 40 12.52 -10.05 18.08
C ILE A 40 13.40 -9.98 16.83
N HIS A 41 12.98 -9.17 15.87
CA HIS A 41 13.73 -8.88 14.66
C HIS A 41 14.63 -7.66 14.88
N ASP A 42 15.92 -7.78 14.56
CA ASP A 42 16.81 -6.62 14.50
C ASP A 42 16.40 -5.70 13.34
N ASN A 43 16.63 -4.40 13.50
CA ASN A 43 16.37 -3.43 12.44
C ASN A 43 17.23 -2.18 12.62
N ARG A 44 17.34 -1.41 11.54
CA ARG A 44 18.08 -0.15 11.54
C ARG A 44 17.29 0.87 10.75
N ILE A 45 17.08 2.04 11.34
CA ILE A 45 16.64 3.20 10.57
C ILE A 45 17.91 3.86 10.04
N LEU A 46 18.11 3.76 8.73
CA LEU A 46 19.31 4.24 8.05
C LEU A 46 19.31 5.77 7.92
N GLY A 47 18.14 6.34 7.63
CA GLY A 47 17.98 7.78 7.51
C GLY A 47 16.52 8.20 7.62
N PHE A 48 16.29 9.40 8.16
CA PHE A 48 15.00 10.05 8.22
C PHE A 48 15.16 11.53 7.86
N ARG A 49 14.51 11.95 6.78
CA ARG A 49 14.59 13.32 6.23
C ARG A 49 13.24 13.70 5.65
N GLU A 50 12.74 14.87 6.03
CA GLU A 50 11.51 15.46 5.45
C GLU A 50 10.31 14.49 5.42
N GLY A 51 10.13 13.69 6.48
CA GLY A 51 9.03 12.72 6.58
C GLY A 51 9.27 11.40 5.85
N VAL A 52 10.39 11.22 5.16
CA VAL A 52 10.75 9.96 4.50
C VAL A 52 11.80 9.23 5.32
N ALA A 53 11.51 7.97 5.68
CA ALA A 53 12.42 7.07 6.38
C ALA A 53 12.89 5.94 5.47
N VAL A 54 14.17 5.60 5.58
CA VAL A 54 14.74 4.37 4.99
C VAL A 54 15.15 3.45 6.13
N LEU A 55 14.68 2.21 6.09
CA LEU A 55 14.89 1.20 7.13
C LEU A 55 15.40 -0.09 6.52
N ASP A 56 16.24 -0.79 7.27
CA ASP A 56 16.63 -2.16 7.05
C ASP A 56 15.96 -3.04 8.12
N VAL A 57 15.19 -4.03 7.70
CA VAL A 57 14.52 -5.00 8.58
C VAL A 57 15.20 -6.37 8.44
N CYS A 58 15.74 -6.91 9.53
CA CYS A 58 16.50 -8.16 9.51
C CYS A 58 15.59 -9.40 9.52
N ALA A 59 15.82 -10.29 8.57
CA ALA A 59 15.31 -11.65 8.66
C ALA A 59 16.38 -12.49 9.37
N ASP A 60 16.30 -12.60 10.70
CA ASP A 60 17.21 -13.50 11.43
C ASP A 60 16.96 -14.94 10.97
N LYS A 61 17.93 -15.50 10.24
CA LYS A 61 17.87 -16.84 9.68
C LYS A 61 18.96 -17.69 10.29
N LYS A 62 18.52 -18.80 10.88
CA LYS A 62 19.38 -19.94 11.18
C LYS A 62 19.36 -20.83 9.95
N GLU A 63 20.48 -20.90 9.23
CA GLU A 63 20.67 -21.83 8.11
C GLU A 63 21.56 -22.98 8.59
N PHE A 64 21.14 -24.22 8.33
CA PHE A 64 21.90 -25.41 8.69
C PHE A 64 22.50 -26.01 7.43
N TYR A 65 23.79 -26.32 7.46
CA TYR A 65 24.46 -27.05 6.39
C TYR A 65 25.22 -28.24 6.96
N TRP A 66 25.36 -29.28 6.15
CA TRP A 66 26.09 -30.48 6.50
C TRP A 66 27.50 -30.40 5.94
N SER A 67 28.51 -30.44 6.80
CA SER A 67 29.90 -30.67 6.39
C SER A 67 30.54 -31.67 7.34
N ASP A 68 31.35 -32.59 6.80
CA ASP A 68 32.04 -33.64 7.56
C ASP A 68 31.12 -34.44 8.50
N PHE A 69 29.91 -34.76 8.02
CA PHE A 69 28.88 -35.48 8.78
C PHE A 69 28.45 -34.79 10.08
N LYS A 70 28.71 -33.48 10.22
CA LYS A 70 28.22 -32.61 11.28
C LYS A 70 27.27 -31.58 10.68
N GLU A 71 26.16 -31.37 11.37
CA GLU A 71 25.26 -30.25 11.09
C GLU A 71 25.88 -28.99 11.71
N ASN A 72 26.14 -27.99 10.88
CA ASN A 72 26.69 -26.71 11.29
C ASN A 72 25.63 -25.63 11.09
N GLU A 73 25.47 -24.77 12.10
CA GLU A 73 24.57 -23.62 12.08
C GLU A 73 25.32 -22.39 11.58
N ILE A 74 24.79 -21.73 10.55
CA ILE A 74 25.18 -20.38 10.13
C ILE A 74 24.07 -19.44 10.56
N HIS A 75 24.44 -18.44 11.35
CA HIS A 75 23.61 -17.27 11.57
C HIS A 75 23.79 -16.31 10.40
N ASN A 76 22.74 -16.15 9.60
CA ASN A 76 22.70 -15.19 8.50
C ASN A 76 21.69 -14.09 8.83
N GLN A 77 22.10 -12.82 8.63
CA GLN A 77 21.28 -11.64 8.95
C GLN A 77 21.03 -10.79 7.69
N PRO A 78 20.33 -11.33 6.68
CA PRO A 78 19.95 -10.54 5.52
C PRO A 78 18.91 -9.47 5.91
N PHE A 79 19.08 -8.27 5.36
CA PHE A 79 18.15 -7.16 5.56
C PHE A 79 17.22 -6.99 4.35
N CYS A 80 15.98 -6.59 4.62
CA CYS A 80 15.01 -6.13 3.63
C CYS A 80 14.87 -4.62 3.78
N LYS A 81 15.10 -3.88 2.68
CA LYS A 81 14.91 -2.44 2.65
C LYS A 81 13.44 -2.07 2.66
N VAL A 82 13.12 -1.06 3.45
CA VAL A 82 11.77 -0.49 3.58
C VAL A 82 11.87 1.02 3.52
N ILE A 83 11.00 1.66 2.74
CA ILE A 83 10.85 3.11 2.71
C ILE A 83 9.47 3.45 3.24
N ILE A 84 9.40 4.33 4.24
CA ILE A 84 8.16 4.87 4.80
C ILE A 84 8.08 6.35 4.43
N ASP A 85 7.06 6.72 3.67
CA ASP A 85 6.73 8.11 3.39
C ASP A 85 5.62 8.57 4.34
N ASN A 86 6.04 9.17 5.45
CA ASN A 86 5.18 9.72 6.50
C ASN A 86 4.82 11.20 6.24
N ARG A 87 5.06 11.72 5.02
CA ARG A 87 4.67 13.09 4.70
C ARG A 87 3.15 13.25 4.77
N PRO A 88 2.64 14.42 5.21
CA PRO A 88 1.20 14.68 5.30
C PRO A 88 0.47 14.32 4.00
N ASN A 89 -0.64 13.58 4.12
CA ASN A 89 -1.47 13.13 3.00
C ASN A 89 -0.76 12.23 1.95
N LYS A 90 0.42 11.67 2.27
CA LYS A 90 1.10 10.68 1.42
C LYS A 90 0.87 9.27 1.99
N GLY A 91 1.52 8.92 3.10
CA GLY A 91 1.25 7.69 3.85
C GLY A 91 1.52 6.39 3.08
N PHE A 92 2.66 6.30 2.38
CA PHE A 92 3.04 5.11 1.60
C PHE A 92 4.16 4.30 2.25
N LEU A 93 4.09 2.98 2.03
CA LEU A 93 5.10 2.01 2.46
C LEU A 93 5.60 1.23 1.25
N PHE A 94 6.90 1.29 1.00
CA PHE A 94 7.57 0.49 -0.03
C PHE A 94 8.43 -0.58 0.64
N VAL A 95 8.28 -1.82 0.20
CA VAL A 95 9.03 -2.97 0.72
C VAL A 95 9.79 -3.61 -0.43
N GLU A 96 11.09 -3.76 -0.26
CA GLU A 96 11.98 -4.39 -1.25
C GLU A 96 11.46 -5.78 -1.65
N GLU A 97 11.54 -6.09 -2.95
CA GLU A 97 11.21 -7.43 -3.44
C GLU A 97 12.28 -8.43 -3.00
N SER A 98 12.05 -9.06 -1.85
CA SER A 98 12.98 -10.01 -1.26
C SER A 98 12.30 -11.31 -0.83
N ARG A 99 13.05 -12.41 -0.91
CA ARG A 99 12.61 -13.75 -0.47
C ARG A 99 13.07 -14.09 0.94
N ILE A 100 13.80 -13.20 1.60
CA ILE A 100 14.46 -13.49 2.87
C ILE A 100 13.45 -13.75 4.00
N PHE A 101 12.27 -13.13 3.98
CA PHE A 101 11.19 -13.39 4.95
C PHE A 101 10.27 -14.57 4.57
N GLY A 102 10.83 -15.69 4.09
CA GLY A 102 10.05 -16.92 3.82
C GLY A 102 9.38 -16.97 2.44
N GLY A 103 10.10 -16.55 1.39
CA GLY A 103 9.71 -16.78 -0.01
C GLY A 103 8.71 -15.75 -0.55
N LYS A 104 7.75 -16.18 -1.40
CA LYS A 104 6.84 -15.31 -2.18
C LYS A 104 5.90 -14.41 -1.34
N ARG A 105 5.83 -14.63 -0.03
CA ARG A 105 5.03 -13.84 0.93
C ARG A 105 5.91 -13.05 1.91
N GLY A 106 7.21 -12.95 1.65
CA GLY A 106 8.13 -12.26 2.56
C GLY A 106 7.76 -10.81 2.80
N GLN A 107 7.32 -10.11 1.76
CA GLN A 107 6.86 -8.73 1.87
C GLN A 107 5.62 -8.62 2.76
N ASP A 108 4.65 -9.54 2.64
CA ASP A 108 3.46 -9.52 3.50
C ASP A 108 3.83 -9.67 4.98
N LYS A 109 4.87 -10.46 5.29
CA LYS A 109 5.38 -10.61 6.65
C LYS A 109 6.02 -9.32 7.16
N VAL A 110 6.87 -8.67 6.36
CA VAL A 110 7.49 -7.38 6.73
C VAL A 110 6.41 -6.33 6.96
N VAL A 111 5.40 -6.26 6.09
CA VAL A 111 4.25 -5.35 6.24
C VAL A 111 3.49 -5.64 7.54
N ALA A 112 3.18 -6.91 7.83
CA ALA A 112 2.50 -7.27 9.08
C ALA A 112 3.33 -6.91 10.31
N LEU A 113 4.63 -7.20 10.28
CA LEU A 113 5.57 -6.88 11.37
C LEU A 113 5.62 -5.38 11.65
N LEU A 114 5.75 -4.55 10.61
CA LEU A 114 5.75 -3.09 10.76
C LEU A 114 4.40 -2.58 11.26
N ARG A 115 3.30 -3.04 10.66
CA ARG A 115 1.93 -2.67 11.05
C ARG A 115 1.69 -2.93 12.53
N ASP A 116 1.99 -4.15 12.97
CA ASP A 116 1.65 -4.60 14.33
C ASP A 116 2.50 -3.84 15.36
N ASN A 117 3.79 -3.59 15.08
CA ASN A 117 4.66 -2.87 16.00
C ASN A 117 4.38 -1.35 16.02
N ILE A 118 4.02 -0.74 14.90
CA ILE A 118 3.54 0.65 14.88
C ILE A 118 2.23 0.77 15.66
N ASN A 119 1.29 -0.17 15.48
CA ASN A 119 0.02 -0.17 16.19
C ASN A 119 0.16 -0.36 17.71
N ARG A 120 1.21 -1.05 18.20
CA ARG A 120 1.49 -1.11 19.65
C ARG A 120 1.69 0.28 20.27
N VAL A 121 2.22 1.23 19.49
CA VAL A 121 2.40 2.63 19.91
C VAL A 121 1.15 3.44 19.60
N ALA A 122 0.63 3.36 18.38
CA ALA A 122 -0.50 4.15 17.92
C ALA A 122 -1.79 3.88 18.73
N ASN A 123 -2.02 2.63 19.15
CA ASN A 123 -3.20 2.25 19.94
C ASN A 123 -3.28 2.98 21.29
N GLN A 124 -2.15 3.43 21.86
CA GLN A 124 -2.12 4.22 23.10
C GLN A 124 -2.83 5.57 22.94
N TYR A 125 -2.91 6.05 21.70
CA TYR A 125 -3.58 7.29 21.30
C TYR A 125 -4.97 7.04 20.69
N GLY A 126 -5.46 5.80 20.74
CA GLY A 126 -6.73 5.39 20.12
C GLY A 126 -6.68 5.27 18.59
N TRP A 127 -5.49 5.27 17.98
CA TRP A 127 -5.31 5.10 16.55
C TRP A 127 -4.94 3.66 16.19
N ASN A 128 -5.45 3.19 15.05
CA ASN A 128 -5.11 1.88 14.51
C ASN A 128 -4.79 2.02 13.01
N MET A 129 -3.51 1.90 12.67
CA MET A 129 -3.01 1.96 11.30
C MET A 129 -3.39 0.68 10.55
N VAL A 130 -3.83 0.85 9.30
CA VAL A 130 -4.07 -0.23 8.35
C VAL A 130 -3.12 -0.05 7.18
N ILE A 131 -2.41 -1.11 6.81
CA ILE A 131 -1.57 -1.14 5.60
C ILE A 131 -2.19 -2.12 4.62
N SER A 132 -2.49 -1.66 3.42
CA SER A 132 -3.02 -2.45 2.32
C SER A 132 -2.13 -2.32 1.08
N ALA A 133 -2.06 -3.39 0.30
CA ALA A 133 -1.33 -3.37 -0.96
C ALA A 133 -2.13 -2.58 -2.00
N LYS A 134 -1.47 -1.64 -2.68
CA LYS A 134 -2.09 -0.80 -3.70
C LYS A 134 -2.41 -1.59 -4.98
N LEU A 135 -3.50 -1.19 -5.64
CA LEU A 135 -3.85 -1.58 -7.00
C LEU A 135 -4.19 -0.31 -7.79
N PRO A 136 -3.30 0.18 -8.67
CA PRO A 136 -3.59 1.26 -9.60
C PRO A 136 -4.84 0.95 -10.43
N PRO A 137 -5.73 1.93 -10.64
CA PRO A 137 -6.91 1.73 -11.47
C PRO A 137 -6.56 1.25 -12.89
N GLY A 138 -5.46 1.76 -13.46
CA GLY A 138 -4.94 1.33 -14.77
C GLY A 138 -4.66 -0.17 -14.83
N ASP A 139 -3.88 -0.70 -13.88
CA ASP A 139 -3.55 -2.12 -13.78
C ASP A 139 -4.79 -3.02 -13.71
N PHE A 140 -5.86 -2.56 -13.05
CA PHE A 140 -7.13 -3.28 -13.02
C PHE A 140 -7.77 -3.36 -14.41
N PHE A 141 -7.86 -2.23 -15.11
CA PHE A 141 -8.42 -2.19 -16.46
C PHE A 141 -7.58 -3.00 -17.44
N ASP A 142 -6.26 -2.90 -17.37
CA ASP A 142 -5.36 -3.68 -18.23
C ASP A 142 -5.53 -5.18 -17.99
N ALA A 143 -5.63 -5.62 -16.73
CA ALA A 143 -5.89 -7.02 -16.41
C ALA A 143 -7.25 -7.52 -16.95
N VAL A 144 -8.28 -6.69 -16.96
CA VAL A 144 -9.58 -7.03 -17.56
C VAL A 144 -9.48 -7.05 -19.09
N ALA A 145 -8.79 -6.07 -19.69
CA ALA A 145 -8.58 -5.99 -21.14
C ALA A 145 -7.81 -7.20 -21.68
N GLU A 146 -6.77 -7.66 -20.99
CA GLU A 146 -6.03 -8.86 -21.36
C GLU A 146 -6.91 -10.12 -21.32
N ARG A 147 -7.83 -10.22 -20.36
CA ARG A 147 -8.81 -11.32 -20.31
C ARG A 147 -9.78 -11.25 -21.49
N ILE A 148 -10.25 -10.06 -21.86
CA ILE A 148 -11.11 -9.85 -23.03
C ILE A 148 -10.37 -10.26 -24.31
N LYS A 149 -9.12 -9.85 -24.49
CA LYS A 149 -8.27 -10.24 -25.63
C LYS A 149 -8.06 -11.77 -25.69
N ALA A 150 -7.96 -12.43 -24.54
CA ALA A 150 -7.89 -13.89 -24.45
C ALA A 150 -9.25 -14.61 -24.65
N GLY A 151 -10.31 -13.89 -25.06
CA GLY A 151 -11.62 -14.45 -25.39
C GLY A 151 -12.57 -14.62 -24.21
N TYR A 152 -12.21 -14.15 -23.01
CA TYR A 152 -13.11 -14.16 -21.86
C TYR A 152 -14.08 -12.99 -21.94
N LYS A 153 -15.39 -13.27 -21.96
CA LYS A 153 -16.45 -12.26 -22.01
C LYS A 153 -16.94 -11.90 -20.60
N PRO A 154 -16.72 -10.68 -20.10
CA PRO A 154 -17.30 -10.21 -18.84
C PRO A 154 -18.82 -10.34 -18.85
N LYS A 155 -19.39 -10.88 -17.76
CA LYS A 155 -20.84 -11.01 -17.56
C LYS A 155 -21.37 -10.16 -16.41
N ALA A 156 -20.54 -9.92 -15.40
CA ALA A 156 -20.93 -9.18 -14.22
C ALA A 156 -19.72 -8.54 -13.54
N VAL A 157 -19.93 -7.40 -12.90
CA VAL A 157 -18.99 -6.78 -11.97
C VAL A 157 -19.65 -6.63 -10.61
N VAL A 158 -18.89 -6.87 -9.54
CA VAL A 158 -19.31 -6.69 -8.16
C VAL A 158 -18.34 -5.76 -7.44
N PHE A 159 -18.83 -4.61 -7.02
CA PHE A 159 -18.14 -3.69 -6.11
C PHE A 159 -18.57 -3.97 -4.68
N SER A 160 -17.63 -3.96 -3.74
CA SER A 160 -17.83 -4.48 -2.39
C SER A 160 -17.41 -3.46 -1.34
N PHE A 161 -18.38 -2.83 -0.70
CA PHE A 161 -18.18 -1.68 0.20
C PHE A 161 -18.39 -2.07 1.67
N PRO A 162 -17.43 -1.79 2.57
CA PRO A 162 -17.61 -1.99 4.01
C PRO A 162 -18.70 -1.05 4.56
N ARG A 163 -19.17 -1.28 5.79
CA ARG A 163 -20.13 -0.37 6.45
C ARG A 163 -19.58 1.04 6.57
N HIS A 164 -18.39 1.19 7.16
CA HIS A 164 -17.74 2.49 7.28
C HIS A 164 -16.90 2.72 6.04
N GLN A 165 -17.34 3.64 5.17
CA GLN A 165 -16.61 4.00 3.97
C GLN A 165 -15.89 5.33 4.17
N THR A 166 -14.63 5.36 3.78
CA THR A 166 -13.95 6.60 3.39
C THR A 166 -14.32 6.89 1.93
N LEU A 167 -14.66 8.14 1.64
CA LEU A 167 -15.09 8.59 0.31
C LEU A 167 -14.21 9.75 -0.15
N SER A 168 -12.88 9.61 0.02
CA SER A 168 -11.93 10.63 -0.42
C SER A 168 -12.11 10.92 -1.92
N ASP A 169 -12.16 12.19 -2.28
CA ASP A 169 -12.30 12.68 -3.66
C ASP A 169 -13.53 12.15 -4.43
N ALA A 170 -14.54 11.59 -3.74
CA ALA A 170 -15.76 11.12 -4.40
C ALA A 170 -16.70 12.31 -4.71
N PRO A 171 -17.34 12.38 -5.89
CA PRO A 171 -18.31 13.42 -6.17
C PRO A 171 -19.46 13.43 -5.17
N TYR A 172 -20.01 14.61 -4.92
CA TYR A 172 -21.08 14.81 -3.94
C TYR A 172 -22.31 13.90 -4.17
N SER A 173 -22.65 13.60 -5.41
CA SER A 173 -23.74 12.68 -5.77
C SER A 173 -23.47 11.26 -5.26
N PHE A 174 -22.24 10.77 -5.39
CA PHE A 174 -21.80 9.47 -4.87
C PHE A 174 -21.82 9.47 -3.35
N VAL A 175 -21.32 10.54 -2.73
CA VAL A 175 -21.34 10.69 -1.27
C VAL A 175 -22.75 10.54 -0.72
N LYS A 176 -23.74 11.22 -1.31
CA LYS A 176 -25.15 11.08 -0.90
C LYS A 176 -25.68 9.65 -1.06
N GLN A 177 -25.36 8.97 -2.17
CA GLN A 177 -25.80 7.58 -2.37
C GLN A 177 -25.20 6.65 -1.32
N PHE A 178 -23.91 6.77 -1.03
CA PHE A 178 -23.25 5.95 -0.01
C PHE A 178 -23.74 6.25 1.41
N GLN A 179 -24.05 7.51 1.73
CA GLN A 179 -24.68 7.87 3.01
C GLN A 179 -26.02 7.17 3.20
N MET A 180 -26.86 7.13 2.16
CA MET A 180 -28.12 6.41 2.21
C MET A 180 -27.90 4.90 2.42
N GLN A 181 -26.96 4.30 1.68
CA GLN A 181 -26.62 2.88 1.86
C GLN A 181 -26.07 2.60 3.26
N HIS A 182 -25.25 3.48 3.82
CA HIS A 182 -24.74 3.38 5.19
C HIS A 182 -25.89 3.31 6.20
N SER A 183 -26.84 4.23 6.14
CA SER A 183 -28.01 4.24 7.02
C SER A 183 -28.81 2.93 6.94
N PHE A 184 -29.05 2.42 5.73
CA PHE A 184 -29.70 1.12 5.57
C PHE A 184 -28.91 -0.03 6.19
N MET A 185 -27.59 -0.06 5.98
CA MET A 185 -26.71 -1.08 6.55
C MET A 185 -26.72 -1.06 8.08
N GLU A 186 -26.82 0.10 8.71
CA GLU A 186 -26.95 0.23 10.17
C GLU A 186 -28.28 -0.35 10.67
N CYS A 187 -29.40 -0.03 10.00
CA CYS A 187 -30.73 -0.51 10.40
C CYS A 187 -30.82 -2.04 10.48
N ILE A 188 -30.13 -2.76 9.60
CA ILE A 188 -30.15 -4.24 9.54
C ILE A 188 -28.88 -4.88 10.09
N ASN A 189 -27.99 -4.10 10.70
CA ASN A 189 -26.68 -4.53 11.18
C ASN A 189 -25.85 -5.28 10.10
N ALA A 190 -25.94 -4.87 8.85
CA ALA A 190 -25.13 -5.41 7.75
C ALA A 190 -23.69 -4.88 7.83
N ARG A 191 -22.69 -5.75 7.72
CA ARG A 191 -21.27 -5.34 7.74
C ARG A 191 -20.75 -4.83 6.39
N LYS A 192 -21.42 -5.22 5.30
CA LYS A 192 -20.96 -4.99 3.93
C LYS A 192 -22.14 -4.86 2.96
N PHE A 193 -22.00 -4.03 1.94
CA PHE A 193 -22.90 -3.93 0.80
C PHE A 193 -22.18 -4.32 -0.50
N HIS A 194 -22.91 -4.91 -1.44
CA HIS A 194 -22.40 -5.34 -2.73
C HIS A 194 -23.26 -4.74 -3.84
N ALA A 195 -22.66 -3.88 -4.68
CA ALA A 195 -23.28 -3.40 -5.91
C ALA A 195 -22.90 -4.36 -7.04
N ARG A 196 -23.89 -5.05 -7.61
CA ARG A 196 -23.71 -6.00 -8.70
C ARG A 196 -24.38 -5.48 -9.96
N TYR A 197 -23.61 -5.42 -11.04
CA TYR A 197 -24.08 -5.06 -12.38
C TYR A 197 -23.79 -6.23 -13.29
N GLU A 198 -24.80 -6.71 -14.02
CA GLU A 198 -24.70 -7.88 -14.89
C GLU A 198 -25.46 -7.68 -16.20
N THR A 199 -25.08 -8.45 -17.22
CA THR A 199 -25.71 -8.43 -18.53
C THR A 199 -26.58 -9.65 -18.75
N ASP A 200 -27.46 -9.56 -19.75
CA ASP A 200 -28.26 -10.69 -20.19
C ASP A 200 -27.41 -11.83 -20.76
N PRO A 201 -27.95 -13.06 -20.81
CA PRO A 201 -27.24 -14.22 -21.34
C PRO A 201 -26.69 -14.00 -22.76
N GLY A 202 -25.38 -14.17 -22.91
CA GLY A 202 -24.69 -14.04 -24.20
C GLY A 202 -24.17 -12.64 -24.51
N GLU A 203 -24.61 -11.62 -23.77
CA GLU A 203 -24.09 -10.26 -23.86
C GLU A 203 -22.77 -10.10 -23.12
N GLN A 204 -22.07 -9.01 -23.40
CA GLN A 204 -20.81 -8.67 -22.74
C GLN A 204 -20.95 -7.38 -21.96
N LEU A 205 -20.60 -7.43 -20.68
CA LEU A 205 -20.50 -6.23 -19.85
C LEU A 205 -19.36 -5.33 -20.35
N HIS A 206 -19.67 -4.08 -20.61
CA HIS A 206 -18.68 -3.07 -20.99
C HIS A 206 -18.02 -2.47 -19.75
N LEU A 207 -16.84 -2.99 -19.41
CA LEU A 207 -15.94 -2.43 -18.40
C LEU A 207 -14.82 -1.69 -19.12
N ASP A 208 -15.10 -0.44 -19.49
CA ASP A 208 -14.16 0.42 -20.21
C ASP A 208 -13.70 1.57 -19.31
N LYS A 209 -12.40 1.88 -19.35
CA LYS A 209 -11.82 3.05 -18.72
C LYS A 209 -12.37 4.37 -19.28
N ALA A 210 -12.90 4.36 -20.51
CA ALA A 210 -13.56 5.52 -21.10
C ALA A 210 -14.93 5.83 -20.48
N ASN A 211 -15.56 4.87 -19.78
CA ASN A 211 -16.79 5.12 -19.05
C ASN A 211 -16.45 5.79 -17.70
N ARG A 212 -16.77 7.09 -17.60
CA ARG A 212 -16.45 7.94 -16.44
C ARG A 212 -16.92 7.35 -15.12
N ASP A 213 -18.16 6.87 -15.05
CA ASP A 213 -18.74 6.36 -13.79
C ASP A 213 -18.07 5.07 -13.33
N ILE A 214 -17.76 4.16 -14.28
CA ILE A 214 -17.05 2.91 -13.99
C ILE A 214 -15.59 3.20 -13.61
N ALA A 215 -14.91 4.08 -14.34
CA ALA A 215 -13.55 4.51 -14.03
C ALA A 215 -13.47 5.10 -12.61
N MET A 216 -14.44 5.91 -12.23
CA MET A 216 -14.52 6.50 -10.90
C MET A 216 -14.80 5.47 -9.80
N LEU A 217 -15.71 4.51 -10.02
CA LEU A 217 -15.95 3.42 -9.08
C LEU A 217 -14.72 2.54 -8.86
N VAL A 218 -14.01 2.22 -9.95
CA VAL A 218 -12.73 1.50 -9.89
C VAL A 218 -11.70 2.33 -9.14
N ASN A 219 -11.60 3.64 -9.42
CA ASN A 219 -10.68 4.55 -8.75
C ASN A 219 -10.93 4.60 -7.23
N LEU A 220 -12.18 4.83 -6.81
CA LEU A 220 -12.57 4.84 -5.40
C LEU A 220 -12.21 3.50 -4.72
N CYS A 221 -12.54 2.38 -5.37
CA CYS A 221 -12.26 1.06 -4.81
C CYS A 221 -10.76 0.75 -4.74
N SER A 222 -9.98 1.23 -5.70
CA SER A 222 -8.51 1.16 -5.69
C SER A 222 -7.86 2.09 -4.67
N LYS A 223 -8.44 3.28 -4.46
CA LYS A 223 -8.00 4.26 -3.45
C LYS A 223 -8.19 3.71 -2.04
N GLU A 224 -9.38 3.23 -1.74
CA GLU A 224 -9.84 2.84 -0.39
C GLU A 224 -9.73 1.34 -0.09
N ASP A 225 -9.04 0.59 -0.95
CA ASP A 225 -8.83 -0.86 -0.83
C ASP A 225 -10.12 -1.72 -0.88
N TYR A 226 -11.22 -1.18 -1.41
CA TYR A 226 -12.48 -1.90 -1.57
C TYR A 226 -12.39 -3.03 -2.61
N GLY A 227 -13.31 -3.99 -2.50
CA GLY A 227 -13.26 -5.21 -3.31
C GLY A 227 -13.95 -5.03 -4.66
N ILE A 228 -13.25 -5.37 -5.76
CA ILE A 228 -13.82 -5.45 -7.11
C ILE A 228 -13.69 -6.89 -7.61
N LYS A 229 -14.76 -7.45 -8.18
CA LYS A 229 -14.73 -8.75 -8.85
C LYS A 229 -15.42 -8.69 -10.19
N VAL A 230 -14.74 -9.14 -11.24
CA VAL A 230 -15.29 -9.30 -12.59
C VAL A 230 -15.50 -10.79 -12.85
N TYR A 231 -16.75 -11.16 -13.09
CA TYR A 231 -17.15 -12.50 -13.49
C TYR A 231 -17.23 -12.56 -15.01
N TYR A 232 -16.83 -13.70 -15.56
CA TYR A 232 -16.89 -13.99 -16.99
C TYR A 232 -17.89 -15.12 -17.24
N TRP A 233 -18.36 -15.26 -18.48
CA TRP A 233 -19.21 -16.39 -18.90
C TRP A 233 -18.50 -17.74 -18.76
N LYS A 234 -17.17 -17.76 -18.95
CA LYS A 234 -16.33 -18.95 -18.80
C LYS A 234 -15.06 -18.61 -18.01
N GLY A 235 -14.52 -19.58 -17.27
CA GLY A 235 -13.25 -19.43 -16.55
C GLY A 235 -13.33 -18.64 -15.24
N PRO A 236 -12.17 -18.40 -14.60
CA PRO A 236 -12.09 -17.77 -13.28
C PRO A 236 -12.43 -16.28 -13.33
N CYS A 237 -12.92 -15.74 -12.19
CA CYS A 237 -13.13 -14.31 -12.03
C CYS A 237 -11.80 -13.55 -11.86
N THR A 238 -11.76 -12.30 -12.31
CA THR A 238 -10.70 -11.36 -11.97
C THR A 238 -11.10 -10.64 -10.69
N SER A 239 -10.22 -10.61 -9.68
CA SER A 239 -10.48 -9.96 -8.40
C SER A 239 -9.42 -8.90 -8.15
N SER A 240 -9.81 -7.71 -7.66
CA SER A 240 -8.83 -6.68 -7.27
C SER A 240 -7.81 -7.26 -6.28
N ARG A 241 -8.26 -8.09 -5.34
CA ARG A 241 -7.39 -8.77 -4.36
C ARG A 241 -6.28 -9.63 -4.98
N SER A 242 -6.52 -10.26 -6.13
CA SER A 242 -5.50 -11.07 -6.81
C SER A 242 -4.53 -10.24 -7.66
N LEU A 243 -4.90 -8.99 -7.95
CA LEU A 243 -4.09 -8.06 -8.73
C LEU A 243 -3.27 -7.11 -7.85
N LYS A 244 -3.65 -6.94 -6.58
CA LYS A 244 -2.89 -6.14 -5.60
C LYS A 244 -1.45 -6.63 -5.53
N ARG A 245 -0.50 -5.74 -5.87
CA ARG A 245 0.99 -5.79 -5.68
C ARG A 245 1.65 -4.97 -6.80
N THR A 246 1.53 -3.66 -6.72
CA THR A 246 2.26 -2.79 -7.64
C THR A 246 3.75 -2.84 -7.35
N LYS A 247 4.53 -2.94 -8.43
CA LYS A 247 5.97 -2.92 -8.37
C LYS A 247 6.45 -1.59 -8.93
N VAL A 248 7.36 -0.96 -8.21
CA VAL A 248 8.02 0.27 -8.62
C VAL A 248 9.52 0.06 -8.57
N LYS A 249 10.26 0.85 -9.34
CA LYS A 249 11.72 0.87 -9.28
C LYS A 249 12.14 2.16 -8.59
N ILE A 250 12.99 2.04 -7.58
CA ILE A 250 13.59 3.16 -6.85
C ILE A 250 15.11 2.95 -6.95
N SER A 251 15.85 4.02 -7.23
CA SER A 251 17.29 3.92 -7.44
C SER A 251 18.04 3.80 -6.11
N ASP A 252 18.97 2.85 -6.00
CA ASP A 252 19.83 2.72 -4.82
C ASP A 252 20.67 3.99 -4.57
N VAL A 253 21.03 4.71 -5.64
CA VAL A 253 21.79 5.97 -5.53
C VAL A 253 20.96 7.04 -4.81
N GLU A 254 19.65 7.12 -5.10
CA GLU A 254 18.74 8.06 -4.46
C GLU A 254 18.53 7.71 -2.98
N ILE A 255 18.44 6.42 -2.67
CA ILE A 255 18.33 5.92 -1.29
C ILE A 255 19.58 6.28 -0.49
N VAL A 256 20.77 5.99 -1.02
CA VAL A 256 22.05 6.29 -0.36
C VAL A 256 22.22 7.79 -0.15
N ALA A 257 21.87 8.62 -1.15
CA ALA A 257 21.92 10.06 -1.03
C ALA A 257 21.04 10.59 0.12
N LEU A 258 19.79 10.11 0.23
CA LEU A 258 18.90 10.48 1.35
C LEU A 258 19.48 10.03 2.71
N VAL A 259 20.02 8.82 2.79
CA VAL A 259 20.64 8.27 4.01
C VAL A 259 21.83 9.12 4.45
N ASN A 260 22.69 9.53 3.52
CA ASN A 260 23.87 10.35 3.80
C ASN A 260 23.51 11.82 4.09
N GLY A 261 22.34 12.28 3.64
CA GLY A 261 21.96 13.68 3.71
C GLY A 261 22.45 14.52 2.52
N ASP A 262 22.78 13.87 1.41
CA ASP A 262 23.19 14.52 0.17
C ASP A 262 21.95 14.99 -0.61
N ALA A 263 21.66 16.28 -0.59
CA ALA A 263 20.58 16.85 -1.39
C ALA A 263 21.09 17.10 -2.83
N VAL A 264 20.41 16.51 -3.82
CA VAL A 264 20.92 16.38 -5.20
C VAL A 264 20.16 17.25 -6.20
N CYS A 265 18.95 17.71 -5.88
CA CYS A 265 18.12 18.44 -6.83
C CYS A 265 17.76 19.83 -6.30
N CYS A 266 18.14 20.88 -7.03
CA CYS A 266 17.53 22.21 -6.88
C CYS A 266 16.23 22.20 -7.69
N ASP A 267 15.08 22.46 -7.08
CA ASP A 267 13.88 22.73 -7.87
C ASP A 267 13.97 24.10 -8.57
N CYS A 268 13.02 24.42 -9.44
CA CYS A 268 12.98 25.68 -10.19
C CYS A 268 12.87 26.94 -9.30
N HIS A 269 12.69 26.76 -7.98
CA HIS A 269 12.65 27.81 -6.99
C HIS A 269 13.94 27.90 -6.14
N GLY A 270 14.92 27.04 -6.41
CA GLY A 270 16.20 27.03 -5.71
C GLY A 270 16.18 26.27 -4.38
N ASP A 271 15.08 25.57 -4.05
CA ASP A 271 15.02 24.74 -2.86
C ASP A 271 15.73 23.41 -3.13
N SER A 272 16.73 23.12 -2.30
CA SER A 272 17.44 21.85 -2.35
C SER A 272 16.55 20.73 -1.80
N ARG A 273 16.29 19.71 -2.62
CA ARG A 273 15.54 18.51 -2.25
C ARG A 273 16.34 17.24 -2.49
N PHE A 274 16.02 16.22 -1.71
CA PHE A 274 16.53 14.87 -1.91
C PHE A 274 15.91 14.24 -3.16
N ALA A 275 16.74 13.66 -4.04
CA ALA A 275 16.28 13.03 -5.27
C ALA A 275 15.23 11.93 -5.02
N LEU A 276 15.41 11.14 -3.95
CA LEU A 276 14.44 10.11 -3.56
C LEU A 276 13.04 10.69 -3.32
N ILE A 277 12.93 11.85 -2.66
CA ILE A 277 11.64 12.47 -2.36
C ILE A 277 10.92 12.86 -3.65
N ASN A 278 11.65 13.40 -4.63
CA ASN A 278 11.09 13.72 -5.95
C ASN A 278 10.64 12.45 -6.68
N SER A 279 11.44 11.39 -6.67
CA SER A 279 11.09 10.11 -7.30
C SER A 279 9.88 9.46 -6.64
N LEU A 280 9.75 9.57 -5.30
CA LEU A 280 8.54 9.16 -4.60
C LEU A 280 7.33 9.97 -5.06
N ASP A 281 7.43 11.29 -5.19
CA ASP A 281 6.30 12.10 -5.68
C ASP A 281 5.82 11.66 -7.06
N VAL A 282 6.73 11.43 -8.01
CA VAL A 282 6.40 10.89 -9.34
C VAL A 282 5.70 9.53 -9.24
N ILE A 283 6.26 8.61 -8.45
CA ILE A 283 5.65 7.28 -8.22
C ILE A 283 4.25 7.43 -7.64
N LEU A 284 4.05 8.33 -6.67
CA LEU A 284 2.76 8.50 -6.01
C LEU A 284 1.71 9.09 -6.94
N ASP A 285 2.10 10.00 -7.82
CA ASP A 285 1.19 10.55 -8.83
C ASP A 285 0.79 9.47 -9.85
N ASP A 286 1.72 8.61 -10.28
CA ASP A 286 1.40 7.43 -11.11
C ASP A 286 0.43 6.46 -10.39
N LEU A 287 0.56 6.30 -9.07
CA LEU A 287 -0.25 5.38 -8.26
C LEU A 287 -1.64 5.93 -7.88
N LYS A 288 -1.82 7.26 -7.88
CA LYS A 288 -3.12 7.91 -7.57
C LYS A 288 -4.16 7.66 -8.66
N GLY A 289 -3.73 7.22 -9.85
CA GLY A 289 -4.61 6.99 -10.98
C GLY A 289 -5.05 8.30 -11.62
N TYR A 290 -6.25 8.34 -12.19
CA TYR A 290 -6.75 9.54 -12.85
C TYR A 290 -7.09 10.62 -11.81
N ASP A 291 -6.41 11.76 -11.92
CA ASP A 291 -6.83 13.01 -11.28
C ASP A 291 -8.05 13.58 -12.01
N ASP A 292 -8.92 14.24 -11.25
CA ASP A 292 -10.08 14.96 -11.76
C ASP A 292 -9.73 16.09 -12.76
N GLU A 293 -8.44 16.43 -12.91
CA GLU A 293 -7.94 17.50 -13.78
C GLU A 293 -7.75 17.08 -15.25
N VAL A 294 -7.89 15.80 -15.60
CA VAL A 294 -8.06 15.36 -17.00
C VAL A 294 -9.54 15.08 -17.26
N ILE A 295 -10.38 16.09 -17.07
CA ILE A 295 -11.79 16.11 -17.50
C ILE A 295 -12.12 17.48 -18.09
#